data_AF-A0A5Y9MAD8-F1
#
_entry.id   AF-A0A5Y9MAD8-F1
#
_cell.length_a   1.000
_cell.length_b   1.000
_cell.length_c   1.000
_cell.angle_alpha   90.00
_cell.angle_beta   90.00
_cell.angle_gamma   90.00
#
_symmetry.space_group_name_H-M   'P 1'
#
loop_
_entity.id
_entity.type
_entity.pdbx_description
1 polymer ?
#
loop_
_entity_poly.entity_id
_entity_poly.type
_entity_poly.pdbx_seq_one_letter_code
_entity_poly.pdbx_strand_id
1 'polypeptide(L)'
;MENLTKEQKKLFYKFIKNIKDENSLKQLEQFLDLIENNAIQNSLKDIAEFNSAYNGNGNNEEMSIKDMIEDIKIGQKDIDEIYWKIFDIQSDNKNESSALIEIEKAKEYANKMQNDYMKFYDQDHQGNITEGIISKLKQACNDIETNKDKIKKFEEFYNEIFVGIKADENGKGGKLSLKDRLNEQKTEINNLISSKKQELGNCLNDYKDKFENLYKEKNNEINELLPGATSKGLANAYKDEKEDMQKNIKWWNYVFVGSIVVFILAFLVYFIFSFYENFTYINFLRAFPFLFFSGFFTYYSTKQIAEYKRMASEYAYKQRLNQTYKGYETQIKETNNEELKNQLLKIMLNSAENNPSKVLDKKGEIPSLSMIEKILDILPFDTLKRLQYKIKEKIEK
;
A
#
# COMPACT_ATOMS: atom_id res chain seq x y z
N MET A 1 -13.34 10.13 -0.10
CA MET A 1 -11.98 10.58 -0.50
C MET A 1 -11.79 12.09 -0.20
N GLU A 2 -12.13 12.56 1.01
CA GLU A 2 -12.46 13.99 1.20
C GLU A 2 -11.46 14.89 1.93
N ASN A 3 -10.29 14.40 2.35
CA ASN A 3 -9.30 15.25 3.07
C ASN A 3 -7.86 15.13 2.55
N LEU A 4 -7.65 15.31 1.23
CA LEU A 4 -6.30 15.46 0.65
C LEU A 4 -6.05 16.92 0.28
N THR A 5 -4.96 17.49 0.80
CA THR A 5 -4.52 18.86 0.49
C THR A 5 -4.19 19.02 -1.01
N LYS A 6 -4.25 20.26 -1.51
CA LYS A 6 -4.10 20.58 -2.95
C LYS A 6 -2.76 20.09 -3.53
N GLU A 7 -1.70 20.08 -2.72
CA GLU A 7 -0.39 19.53 -3.10
C GLU A 7 -0.37 18.00 -3.12
N GLN A 8 -1.00 17.34 -2.16
CA GLN A 8 -1.12 15.88 -2.13
C GLN A 8 -1.94 15.37 -3.32
N LYS A 9 -3.01 16.07 -3.69
CA LYS A 9 -3.75 15.78 -4.95
C LYS A 9 -2.83 15.91 -6.17
N LYS A 10 -2.00 16.96 -6.22
CA LYS A 10 -1.08 17.19 -7.35
C LYS A 10 0.01 16.11 -7.43
N LEU A 11 0.54 15.66 -6.30
CA LEU A 11 1.51 14.55 -6.20
C LEU A 11 0.87 13.21 -6.57
N PHE A 12 -0.36 12.95 -6.10
CA PHE A 12 -1.14 11.77 -6.46
C PHE A 12 -1.45 11.72 -7.95
N TYR A 13 -1.89 12.83 -8.55
CA TYR A 13 -2.09 12.93 -10.00
C TYR A 13 -0.79 12.76 -10.79
N LYS A 14 0.35 13.24 -10.26
CA LYS A 14 1.67 13.05 -10.88
C LYS A 14 2.16 11.61 -10.76
N PHE A 15 1.80 10.93 -9.68
CA PHE A 15 2.06 9.51 -9.43
C PHE A 15 1.23 8.64 -10.37
N ILE A 16 -0.08 8.86 -10.46
CA ILE A 16 -1.00 8.22 -11.41
C ILE A 16 -0.50 8.43 -12.85
N LYS A 17 -0.08 9.66 -13.22
CA LYS A 17 0.44 9.98 -14.55
C LYS A 17 1.77 9.28 -14.88
N ASN A 18 2.53 8.84 -13.88
CA ASN A 18 3.78 8.10 -14.05
C ASN A 18 3.59 6.57 -14.07
N ILE A 19 2.39 6.05 -13.75
CA ILE A 19 2.03 4.65 -13.97
C ILE A 19 1.76 4.51 -15.48
N LYS A 20 2.81 4.15 -16.22
CA LYS A 20 2.86 4.23 -17.69
C LYS A 20 2.26 3.01 -18.41
N ASP A 21 1.77 2.02 -17.68
CA ASP A 21 1.19 0.79 -18.22
C ASP A 21 -0.32 0.73 -17.94
N GLU A 22 -1.10 0.59 -19.02
CA GLU A 22 -2.56 0.48 -19.02
C GLU A 22 -3.05 -0.70 -18.16
N ASN A 23 -2.26 -1.77 -18.05
CA ASN A 23 -2.59 -2.94 -17.25
C ASN A 23 -2.47 -2.64 -15.74
N SER A 24 -1.43 -1.90 -15.35
CA SER A 24 -1.24 -1.43 -13.98
C SER A 24 -2.30 -0.41 -13.55
N LEU A 25 -2.70 0.49 -14.47
CA LEU A 25 -3.83 1.41 -14.28
C LEU A 25 -5.14 0.65 -14.12
N LYS A 26 -5.42 -0.34 -14.99
CA LYS A 26 -6.61 -1.21 -14.88
C LYS A 26 -6.64 -2.03 -13.60
N GLN A 27 -5.50 -2.55 -13.13
CA GLN A 27 -5.45 -3.30 -11.87
C GLN A 27 -5.69 -2.40 -10.66
N LEU A 28 -5.15 -1.18 -10.67
CA LEU A 28 -5.41 -0.19 -9.63
C LEU A 28 -6.87 0.28 -9.67
N GLU A 29 -7.42 0.49 -10.86
CA GLU A 29 -8.81 0.88 -11.11
C GLU A 29 -9.78 -0.23 -10.70
N GLN A 30 -9.48 -1.50 -11.00
CA GLN A 30 -10.23 -2.67 -10.51
C GLN A 30 -10.17 -2.80 -8.98
N PHE A 31 -9.01 -2.56 -8.38
CA PHE A 31 -8.87 -2.60 -6.92
C PHE A 31 -9.62 -1.45 -6.25
N LEU A 32 -9.55 -0.25 -6.83
CA LEU A 32 -10.32 0.91 -6.38
C LEU A 32 -11.81 0.69 -6.59
N ASP A 33 -12.25 0.11 -7.71
CA ASP A 33 -13.64 -0.29 -7.97
C ASP A 33 -14.14 -1.31 -6.95
N LEU A 34 -13.31 -2.29 -6.54
CA LEU A 34 -13.69 -3.26 -5.51
C LEU A 34 -13.87 -2.61 -4.13
N ILE A 35 -13.11 -1.54 -3.85
CA ILE A 35 -13.23 -0.72 -2.63
C ILE A 35 -14.41 0.25 -2.73
N GLU A 36 -14.59 0.90 -3.88
CA GLU A 36 -15.55 1.98 -4.15
C GLU A 36 -16.97 1.41 -4.34
N ASN A 37 -17.12 0.23 -4.94
CA ASN A 37 -18.40 -0.46 -5.09
C ASN A 37 -18.80 -1.27 -3.83
N ASN A 38 -18.13 -1.09 -2.69
CA ASN A 38 -18.42 -1.81 -1.45
C ASN A 38 -18.45 -3.36 -1.59
N ALA A 39 -17.89 -3.95 -2.65
CA ALA A 39 -17.99 -5.38 -2.91
C ALA A 39 -17.40 -6.23 -1.77
N ILE A 40 -16.31 -5.75 -1.16
CA ILE A 40 -15.69 -6.36 0.02
C ILE A 40 -16.58 -6.20 1.25
N GLN A 41 -17.19 -5.03 1.45
CA GLN A 41 -18.10 -4.77 2.57
C GLN A 41 -19.40 -5.58 2.46
N ASN A 42 -19.95 -5.70 1.26
CA ASN A 42 -21.11 -6.54 0.96
C ASN A 42 -20.78 -8.01 1.19
N SER A 43 -19.63 -8.49 0.71
CA SER A 43 -19.21 -9.87 0.97
C SER A 43 -19.00 -10.16 2.46
N LEU A 44 -18.43 -9.21 3.22
CA LEU A 44 -18.29 -9.32 4.68
C LEU A 44 -19.64 -9.31 5.39
N LYS A 45 -20.59 -8.51 4.91
CA LYS A 45 -21.98 -8.47 5.38
C LYS A 45 -22.68 -9.80 5.10
N ASP A 46 -22.57 -10.35 3.90
CA ASP A 46 -23.17 -11.64 3.52
C ASP A 46 -22.60 -12.78 4.39
N ILE A 47 -21.30 -12.77 4.67
CA ILE A 47 -20.65 -13.73 5.59
C ILE A 47 -21.16 -13.57 7.02
N ALA A 48 -21.36 -12.33 7.48
CA ALA A 48 -21.89 -12.06 8.81
C ALA A 48 -23.36 -12.49 8.94
N GLU A 49 -24.19 -12.20 7.95
CA GLU A 49 -25.59 -12.63 7.87
C GLU A 49 -25.68 -14.17 7.86
N PHE A 50 -24.88 -14.85 7.03
CA PHE A 50 -24.80 -16.30 7.01
C PHE A 50 -24.39 -16.89 8.37
N ASN A 51 -23.34 -16.35 8.99
CA ASN A 51 -22.89 -16.82 10.31
C ASN A 51 -23.94 -16.61 11.40
N SER A 52 -24.68 -15.49 11.34
CA SER A 52 -25.76 -15.21 12.29
C SER A 52 -26.94 -16.16 12.14
N ALA A 53 -27.31 -16.51 10.89
CA ALA A 53 -28.36 -17.49 10.63
C ALA A 53 -27.95 -18.91 11.07
N TYR A 54 -26.68 -19.28 10.87
CA TYR A 54 -26.20 -20.61 11.20
C TYR A 54 -25.91 -20.81 12.69
N ASN A 55 -25.21 -19.87 13.34
CA ASN A 55 -24.78 -19.98 14.74
C ASN A 55 -25.70 -19.26 15.74
N GLY A 56 -26.61 -18.42 15.27
CA GLY A 56 -27.45 -17.55 16.10
C GLY A 56 -26.83 -16.16 16.31
N ASN A 57 -27.71 -15.16 16.46
CA ASN A 57 -27.37 -13.75 16.68
C ASN A 57 -27.04 -13.44 18.17
N GLY A 58 -27.26 -14.37 19.09
CA GLY A 58 -27.15 -14.12 20.54
C GLY A 58 -28.32 -13.32 21.12
N ASN A 59 -29.24 -12.85 20.27
CA ASN A 59 -30.55 -12.31 20.64
C ASN A 59 -31.55 -13.48 20.60
N ASN A 60 -32.16 -13.80 21.74
CA ASN A 60 -32.96 -15.01 21.99
C ASN A 60 -34.31 -15.10 21.23
N GLU A 61 -34.50 -14.37 20.13
CA GLU A 61 -35.81 -14.26 19.47
C GLU A 61 -36.03 -15.29 18.36
N GLU A 62 -34.96 -15.79 17.70
CA GLU A 62 -35.07 -16.79 16.63
C GLU A 62 -34.06 -17.93 16.82
N MET A 63 -34.53 -19.17 16.62
CA MET A 63 -33.72 -20.38 16.71
C MET A 63 -32.73 -20.43 15.54
N SER A 64 -31.44 -20.67 15.80
CA SER A 64 -30.45 -20.81 14.72
C SER A 64 -30.62 -22.14 13.98
N ILE A 65 -30.05 -22.24 12.77
CA ILE A 65 -30.04 -23.52 12.02
C ILE A 65 -29.37 -24.63 12.85
N LYS A 66 -28.30 -24.31 13.58
CA LYS A 66 -27.63 -25.26 14.46
C LYS A 66 -28.55 -25.75 15.58
N ASP A 67 -29.33 -24.84 16.18
CA ASP A 67 -30.25 -25.17 17.26
C ASP A 67 -31.43 -25.99 16.73
N MET A 68 -31.99 -25.65 15.56
CA MET A 68 -33.03 -26.45 14.91
C MET A 68 -32.58 -27.89 14.64
N ILE A 69 -31.33 -28.07 14.19
CA ILE A 69 -30.77 -29.41 13.97
C ILE A 69 -30.70 -30.19 15.28
N GLU A 70 -30.35 -29.54 16.39
CA GLU A 70 -30.27 -30.19 17.69
C GLU A 70 -31.67 -30.55 18.24
N ASP A 71 -32.64 -29.64 18.11
CA ASP A 71 -34.04 -29.86 18.48
C ASP A 71 -34.64 -31.03 17.69
N ILE A 72 -34.37 -31.11 16.38
CA ILE A 72 -34.79 -32.24 15.54
C ILE A 72 -34.20 -33.56 16.02
N LYS A 73 -32.92 -33.59 16.45
CA LYS A 73 -32.31 -34.81 16.99
C LYS A 73 -32.94 -35.24 18.31
N ILE A 74 -33.26 -34.28 19.17
CA ILE A 74 -33.95 -34.56 20.45
C ILE A 74 -35.33 -35.15 20.16
N GLY A 75 -36.12 -34.51 19.30
CA GLY A 75 -37.43 -35.01 18.89
C GLY A 75 -37.35 -36.39 18.22
N GLN A 76 -36.33 -36.64 17.39
CA GLN A 76 -36.07 -37.95 16.82
C GLN A 76 -35.81 -39.00 17.91
N LYS A 77 -34.96 -38.70 18.89
CA LYS A 77 -34.66 -39.62 19.99
C LYS A 77 -35.91 -40.00 20.78
N ASP A 78 -36.79 -39.03 21.05
CA ASP A 78 -38.04 -39.27 21.77
C ASP A 78 -38.99 -40.16 20.94
N ILE A 79 -39.07 -39.93 19.63
CA ILE A 79 -39.86 -40.76 18.71
C ILE A 79 -39.30 -42.18 18.60
N ASP A 80 -37.97 -42.33 18.50
CA ASP A 80 -37.30 -43.63 18.46
C ASP A 80 -37.62 -44.43 19.74
N GLU A 81 -37.58 -43.79 20.91
CA GLU A 81 -37.93 -44.44 22.18
C GLU A 81 -39.38 -44.95 22.21
N ILE A 82 -40.33 -44.15 21.70
CA ILE A 82 -41.74 -44.55 21.58
C ILE A 82 -41.88 -45.70 20.58
N TYR A 83 -41.18 -45.63 19.44
CA TYR A 83 -41.22 -46.65 18.41
C TYR A 83 -40.78 -48.01 18.94
N TRP A 84 -39.63 -48.08 19.63
CA TRP A 84 -39.11 -49.33 20.18
C TRP A 84 -39.93 -49.87 21.36
N LYS A 85 -40.69 -49.03 22.07
CA LYS A 85 -41.66 -49.50 23.07
C LYS A 85 -42.88 -50.17 22.42
N ILE A 86 -43.29 -49.71 21.24
CA ILE A 86 -44.43 -50.29 20.50
C ILE A 86 -44.00 -51.55 19.76
N PHE A 87 -42.84 -51.51 19.09
CA PHE A 87 -42.27 -52.60 18.29
C PHE A 87 -41.10 -53.24 19.02
N ASP A 88 -41.42 -53.94 20.10
CA ASP A 88 -40.47 -54.52 21.06
C ASP A 88 -39.84 -55.85 20.60
N ILE A 89 -40.39 -56.47 19.56
CA ILE A 89 -39.88 -57.73 18.99
C ILE A 89 -39.07 -57.41 17.75
N GLN A 90 -37.76 -57.62 17.82
CA GLN A 90 -36.84 -57.47 16.69
C GLN A 90 -36.59 -58.81 16.02
N SER A 91 -36.89 -58.93 14.73
CA SER A 91 -36.44 -60.03 13.88
C SER A 91 -35.62 -59.48 12.71
N ASP A 92 -34.74 -60.30 12.12
CA ASP A 92 -33.85 -59.91 11.02
C ASP A 92 -34.56 -59.27 9.82
N ASN A 93 -35.87 -59.51 9.65
CA ASN A 93 -36.65 -59.05 8.50
C ASN A 93 -37.85 -58.15 8.83
N LYS A 94 -38.27 -58.05 10.10
CA LYS A 94 -39.45 -57.27 10.53
C LYS A 94 -39.39 -56.91 12.02
N ASN A 95 -39.87 -55.71 12.30
CA ASN A 95 -40.19 -55.25 13.65
C ASN A 95 -41.64 -55.67 13.96
N GLU A 96 -41.83 -56.43 15.03
CA GLU A 96 -43.14 -56.89 15.47
C GLU A 96 -43.49 -56.26 16.83
N SER A 97 -44.79 -56.18 17.12
CA SER A 97 -45.30 -55.60 18.36
C SER A 97 -46.02 -56.67 19.17
N SER A 98 -45.49 -56.98 20.35
CA SER A 98 -46.15 -57.89 21.30
C SER A 98 -47.54 -57.36 21.67
N ALA A 99 -47.66 -56.04 21.84
CA ALA A 99 -48.92 -55.36 22.10
C ALA A 99 -49.93 -55.56 20.95
N LEU A 100 -49.51 -55.45 19.68
CA LEU A 100 -50.40 -55.74 18.55
C LEU A 100 -50.85 -57.20 18.52
N ILE A 101 -49.95 -58.13 18.82
CA ILE A 101 -50.27 -59.57 18.87
C ILE A 101 -51.31 -59.85 19.97
N GLU A 102 -51.19 -59.22 21.15
CA GLU A 102 -52.17 -59.34 22.23
C GLU A 102 -53.50 -58.68 21.88
N ILE A 103 -53.47 -57.51 21.22
CA ILE A 103 -54.67 -56.82 20.72
C ILE A 103 -55.42 -57.69 19.70
N GLU A 104 -54.71 -58.37 18.80
CA GLU A 104 -55.28 -59.30 17.82
C GLU A 104 -56.00 -60.46 18.53
N LYS A 105 -55.34 -61.07 19.52
CA LYS A 105 -55.94 -62.14 20.34
C LYS A 105 -57.16 -61.65 21.12
N ALA A 106 -57.10 -60.45 21.70
CA ALA A 106 -58.21 -59.85 22.43
C ALA A 106 -59.42 -59.61 21.51
N LYS A 107 -59.19 -59.15 20.27
CA LYS A 107 -60.22 -59.01 19.23
C LYS A 107 -60.86 -60.35 18.90
N GLU A 108 -60.07 -61.40 18.70
CA GLU A 108 -60.60 -62.74 18.46
C GLU A 108 -61.48 -63.24 19.61
N TYR A 109 -61.05 -63.05 20.87
CA TYR A 109 -61.85 -63.41 22.03
C TYR A 109 -63.14 -62.59 22.14
N ALA A 110 -63.08 -61.27 21.91
CA ALA A 110 -64.25 -60.41 21.95
C ALA A 110 -65.27 -60.79 20.86
N ASN A 111 -64.80 -61.12 19.65
CA ASN A 111 -65.65 -61.61 18.56
C ASN A 111 -66.28 -62.97 18.89
N LYS A 112 -65.52 -63.90 19.48
CA LYS A 112 -66.06 -65.20 19.94
C LYS A 112 -67.12 -64.99 21.03
N MET A 113 -66.82 -64.18 22.05
CA MET A 113 -67.78 -63.85 23.11
C MET A 113 -69.06 -63.23 22.55
N GLN A 114 -68.95 -62.28 21.63
CA GLN A 114 -70.11 -61.68 20.98
C GLN A 114 -70.96 -62.74 20.24
N ASN A 115 -70.32 -63.60 19.45
CA ASN A 115 -71.00 -64.65 18.69
C ASN A 115 -71.66 -65.69 19.60
N ASP A 116 -70.99 -66.12 20.65
CA ASP A 116 -71.52 -67.09 21.60
C ASP A 116 -72.68 -66.47 22.40
N TYR A 117 -72.53 -65.22 22.84
CA TYR A 117 -73.60 -64.49 23.52
C TYR A 117 -74.85 -64.32 22.63
N MET A 118 -74.67 -64.05 21.33
CA MET A 118 -75.77 -64.02 20.34
C MET A 118 -76.43 -65.39 20.12
N LYS A 119 -75.72 -66.50 20.30
CA LYS A 119 -76.28 -67.86 20.17
C LYS A 119 -77.02 -68.33 21.42
N PHE A 120 -76.58 -67.92 22.61
CA PHE A 120 -77.16 -68.35 23.88
C PHE A 120 -78.42 -67.57 24.26
N TYR A 121 -78.51 -66.30 23.86
CA TYR A 121 -79.66 -65.45 24.14
C TYR A 121 -80.45 -65.24 22.84
N ASP A 122 -81.51 -66.03 22.65
CA ASP A 122 -82.47 -65.86 21.56
C ASP A 122 -82.99 -64.42 21.49
N GLN A 123 -83.26 -63.93 20.28
CA GLN A 123 -83.69 -62.56 19.97
C GLN A 123 -84.97 -62.10 20.71
N ASP A 124 -85.67 -62.99 21.41
CA ASP A 124 -87.04 -62.73 21.83
C ASP A 124 -87.23 -62.27 23.29
N HIS A 125 -86.38 -62.55 24.30
CA HIS A 125 -86.83 -62.40 25.71
C HIS A 125 -85.95 -61.59 26.70
N GLN A 126 -85.02 -60.73 26.29
CA GLN A 126 -84.32 -59.82 27.24
C GLN A 126 -83.73 -58.53 26.61
N GLY A 127 -84.51 -57.87 25.76
CA GLY A 127 -84.08 -56.88 24.76
C GLY A 127 -83.38 -55.58 25.19
N ASN A 128 -82.93 -55.37 26.43
CA ASN A 128 -82.22 -54.13 26.83
C ASN A 128 -80.83 -54.38 27.44
N ILE A 129 -80.68 -55.41 28.28
CA ILE A 129 -79.37 -55.78 28.86
C ILE A 129 -78.49 -56.48 27.82
N THR A 130 -79.08 -57.41 27.06
CA THR A 130 -78.42 -58.14 25.97
C THR A 130 -77.91 -57.18 24.89
N GLU A 131 -78.72 -56.18 24.56
CA GLU A 131 -78.37 -55.15 23.56
C GLU A 131 -77.24 -54.22 24.07
N GLY A 132 -77.25 -53.85 25.35
CA GLY A 132 -76.20 -53.04 25.97
C GLY A 132 -74.83 -53.73 26.05
N ILE A 133 -74.78 -55.03 26.34
CA ILE A 133 -73.53 -55.81 26.40
C ILE A 133 -72.94 -55.99 24.99
N ILE A 134 -73.79 -56.36 24.02
CA ILE A 134 -73.36 -56.49 22.62
C ILE A 134 -72.84 -55.15 22.09
N SER A 135 -73.50 -54.04 22.42
CA SER A 135 -73.07 -52.68 22.05
C SER A 135 -71.69 -52.34 22.60
N LYS A 136 -71.43 -52.61 23.90
CA LYS A 136 -70.10 -52.39 24.51
C LYS A 136 -69.02 -53.28 23.91
N LEU A 137 -69.32 -54.54 23.59
CA LEU A 137 -68.38 -55.43 22.91
C LEU A 137 -68.08 -54.94 21.49
N LYS A 138 -69.09 -54.47 20.74
CA LYS A 138 -68.88 -53.84 19.43
C LYS A 138 -68.00 -52.61 19.54
N GLN A 139 -68.25 -51.75 20.52
CA GLN A 139 -67.45 -50.56 20.76
C GLN A 139 -65.99 -50.93 21.05
N ALA A 140 -65.75 -51.89 21.95
CA ALA A 140 -64.40 -52.37 22.26
C ALA A 140 -63.68 -52.95 21.03
N CYS A 141 -64.37 -53.74 20.19
CA CYS A 141 -63.81 -54.25 18.94
C CYS A 141 -63.46 -53.11 17.97
N ASN A 142 -64.32 -52.10 17.84
CA ASN A 142 -64.08 -50.93 16.98
C ASN A 142 -62.90 -50.08 17.49
N ASP A 143 -62.78 -49.90 18.81
CA ASP A 143 -61.66 -49.16 19.42
C ASP A 143 -60.32 -49.90 19.20
N ILE A 144 -60.34 -51.24 19.28
CA ILE A 144 -59.20 -52.10 18.96
C ILE A 144 -58.78 -51.93 17.48
N GLU A 145 -59.73 -52.02 16.55
CA GLU A 145 -59.49 -51.85 15.11
C GLU A 145 -58.88 -50.47 14.82
N THR A 146 -59.47 -49.43 15.41
CA THR A 146 -59.02 -48.04 15.26
C THR A 146 -57.60 -47.85 15.78
N ASN A 147 -57.24 -48.45 16.92
CA ASN A 147 -55.90 -48.33 17.48
C ASN A 147 -54.87 -49.13 16.67
N LYS A 148 -55.25 -50.30 16.14
CA LYS A 148 -54.41 -51.08 15.21
C LYS A 148 -54.07 -50.26 13.96
N ASP A 149 -55.06 -49.60 13.37
CA ASP A 149 -54.85 -48.71 12.22
C ASP A 149 -53.94 -47.53 12.54
N LYS A 150 -54.08 -46.93 13.73
CA LYS A 150 -53.18 -45.85 14.19
C LYS A 150 -51.74 -46.31 14.34
N ILE A 151 -51.50 -47.50 14.92
CA ILE A 151 -50.16 -48.07 15.08
C ILE A 151 -49.53 -48.35 13.71
N LYS A 152 -50.30 -48.90 12.77
CA LYS A 152 -49.84 -49.12 11.40
C LYS A 152 -49.46 -47.81 10.69
N LYS A 153 -50.30 -46.78 10.80
CA LYS A 153 -49.98 -45.44 10.25
C LYS A 153 -48.72 -44.83 10.89
N PHE A 154 -48.52 -45.06 12.19
CA PHE A 154 -47.31 -44.61 12.89
C PHE A 154 -46.06 -45.35 12.39
N GLU A 155 -46.15 -46.66 12.17
CA GLU A 155 -45.06 -47.46 11.58
C GLU A 155 -44.69 -46.99 10.18
N GLU A 156 -45.70 -46.78 9.32
CA GLU A 156 -45.51 -46.25 7.95
C GLU A 156 -44.82 -44.88 8.00
N PHE A 157 -45.30 -43.98 8.85
CA PHE A 157 -44.70 -42.66 9.06
C PHE A 157 -43.25 -42.75 9.55
N TYR A 158 -42.97 -43.57 10.56
CA TYR A 158 -41.63 -43.73 11.13
C TYR A 158 -40.65 -44.26 10.08
N ASN A 159 -41.04 -45.30 9.35
CA ASN A 159 -40.21 -45.89 8.31
C ASN A 159 -39.93 -44.90 7.17
N GLU A 160 -40.93 -44.13 6.75
CA GLU A 160 -40.78 -43.13 5.69
C GLU A 160 -39.80 -42.01 6.10
N ILE A 161 -39.87 -41.53 7.34
CA ILE A 161 -39.08 -40.38 7.79
C ILE A 161 -37.69 -40.78 8.28
N PHE A 162 -37.56 -41.86 9.07
CA PHE A 162 -36.35 -42.16 9.82
C PHE A 162 -35.55 -43.37 9.32
N VAL A 163 -36.20 -44.32 8.66
CA VAL A 163 -35.50 -45.48 8.05
C VAL A 163 -35.15 -45.20 6.60
N GLY A 164 -36.02 -44.47 5.89
CA GLY A 164 -35.90 -44.22 4.48
C GLY A 164 -36.35 -45.41 3.64
N ILE A 165 -36.68 -45.14 2.39
CA ILE A 165 -37.12 -46.14 1.41
C ILE A 165 -35.90 -46.52 0.58
N LYS A 166 -35.53 -47.80 0.57
CA LYS A 166 -34.46 -48.31 -0.31
C LYS A 166 -34.89 -48.13 -1.76
N ALA A 167 -33.97 -47.64 -2.60
CA ALA A 167 -34.20 -47.58 -4.04
C ALA A 167 -34.43 -49.00 -4.60
N ASP A 168 -35.24 -49.09 -5.65
CA ASP A 168 -35.37 -50.34 -6.39
C ASP A 168 -34.05 -50.74 -7.07
N GLU A 169 -34.01 -51.95 -7.62
CA GLU A 169 -32.84 -52.51 -8.33
C GLU A 169 -32.34 -51.63 -9.49
N ASN A 170 -33.17 -50.68 -9.96
CA ASN A 170 -32.89 -49.74 -11.04
C ASN A 170 -32.52 -48.33 -10.53
N GLY A 171 -32.34 -48.15 -9.22
CA GLY A 171 -31.95 -46.89 -8.60
C GLY A 171 -33.06 -45.83 -8.54
N LYS A 172 -34.32 -46.19 -8.77
CA LYS A 172 -35.47 -45.26 -8.74
C LYS A 172 -36.32 -45.44 -7.49
N GLY A 173 -36.89 -44.35 -7.01
CA GLY A 173 -37.89 -44.34 -5.93
C GLY A 173 -37.35 -44.38 -4.49
N GLY A 174 -36.03 -44.43 -4.28
CA GLY A 174 -35.46 -44.39 -2.93
C GLY A 174 -35.60 -43.02 -2.28
N LYS A 175 -36.01 -42.99 -1.00
CA LYS A 175 -36.12 -41.78 -0.18
C LYS A 175 -35.15 -41.89 0.99
N LEU A 176 -34.16 -41.00 1.05
CA LEU A 176 -33.19 -40.95 2.15
C LEU A 176 -33.90 -40.68 3.49
N SER A 177 -33.41 -41.29 4.56
CA SER A 177 -33.84 -40.93 5.92
C SER A 177 -33.57 -39.46 6.19
N LEU A 178 -34.33 -38.85 7.11
CA LEU A 178 -34.12 -37.47 7.53
C LEU A 178 -32.66 -37.24 7.99
N LYS A 179 -32.10 -38.23 8.69
CA LYS A 179 -30.71 -38.20 9.15
C LYS A 179 -29.71 -38.15 8.00
N ASP A 180 -29.91 -38.98 6.98
CA ASP A 180 -29.01 -39.03 5.82
C ASP A 180 -29.12 -37.75 4.99
N ARG A 181 -30.34 -37.22 4.78
CA ARG A 181 -30.54 -35.93 4.09
C ARG A 181 -29.86 -34.78 4.81
N LEU A 182 -29.96 -34.72 6.13
CA LEU A 182 -29.29 -33.69 6.93
C LEU A 182 -27.75 -33.80 6.83
N ASN A 183 -27.22 -35.02 6.85
CA ASN A 183 -25.78 -35.24 6.69
C ASN A 183 -25.28 -34.90 5.28
N GLU A 184 -26.06 -35.21 4.24
CA GLU A 184 -25.74 -34.86 2.86
C GLU A 184 -25.69 -33.35 2.68
N GLN A 185 -26.74 -32.63 3.10
CA GLN A 185 -26.77 -31.16 3.03
C GLN A 185 -25.63 -30.51 3.83
N LYS A 186 -25.35 -31.02 5.04
CA LYS A 186 -24.20 -30.55 5.83
C LYS A 186 -22.88 -30.73 5.09
N THR A 187 -22.73 -31.84 4.39
CA THR A 187 -21.52 -32.13 3.61
C THR A 187 -21.41 -31.21 2.39
N GLU A 188 -22.52 -30.97 1.69
CA GLU A 188 -22.58 -30.03 0.56
C GLU A 188 -22.22 -28.60 0.97
N ILE A 189 -22.79 -28.10 2.08
CA ILE A 189 -22.46 -26.79 2.64
C ILE A 189 -20.97 -26.70 3.01
N ASN A 190 -20.42 -27.71 3.68
CA ASN A 190 -19.00 -27.72 4.05
C ASN A 190 -18.07 -27.73 2.82
N ASN A 191 -18.46 -28.44 1.76
CA ASN A 191 -17.73 -28.47 0.51
C ASN A 191 -17.77 -27.11 -0.19
N LEU A 192 -18.94 -26.45 -0.23
CA LEU A 192 -19.08 -25.10 -0.78
C LEU A 192 -18.24 -24.08 -0.01
N ILE A 193 -18.28 -24.11 1.33
CA ILE A 193 -17.46 -23.24 2.18
C ILE A 193 -15.97 -23.47 1.91
N SER A 194 -15.53 -24.73 1.85
CA SER A 194 -14.13 -25.07 1.62
C SER A 194 -13.66 -24.62 0.22
N SER A 195 -14.47 -24.86 -0.81
CA SER A 195 -14.21 -24.39 -2.18
C SER A 195 -14.09 -22.87 -2.23
N LYS A 196 -15.05 -22.13 -1.65
CA LYS A 196 -15.02 -20.66 -1.65
C LYS A 196 -13.85 -20.10 -0.87
N LYS A 197 -13.48 -20.72 0.26
CA LYS A 197 -12.29 -20.33 1.03
C LYS A 197 -11.00 -20.53 0.22
N GLN A 198 -10.90 -21.63 -0.52
CA GLN A 198 -9.76 -21.89 -1.39
C GLN A 198 -9.68 -20.89 -2.55
N GLU A 199 -10.80 -20.60 -3.23
CA GLU A 199 -10.88 -19.58 -4.28
C GLU A 199 -10.42 -18.21 -3.76
N LEU A 200 -10.89 -17.82 -2.57
CA LEU A 200 -10.50 -16.56 -1.94
C LEU A 200 -9.00 -16.53 -1.58
N GLY A 201 -8.46 -17.63 -1.03
CA GLY A 201 -7.04 -17.75 -0.72
C GLY A 201 -6.16 -17.63 -1.97
N ASN A 202 -6.56 -18.29 -3.07
CA ASN A 202 -5.85 -18.21 -4.34
C ASN A 202 -5.90 -16.80 -4.94
N CYS A 203 -7.08 -16.17 -4.89
CA CYS A 203 -7.27 -14.78 -5.31
C CYS A 203 -6.36 -13.82 -4.52
N LEU A 204 -6.31 -13.96 -3.19
CA LEU A 204 -5.48 -13.13 -2.33
C LEU A 204 -3.98 -13.30 -2.64
N ASN A 205 -3.53 -14.53 -2.87
CA ASN A 205 -2.14 -14.81 -3.22
C ASN A 205 -1.77 -14.24 -4.59
N ASP A 206 -2.63 -14.39 -5.60
CA ASP A 206 -2.40 -13.80 -6.94
C ASP A 206 -2.28 -12.27 -6.87
N TYR A 207 -3.16 -11.61 -6.12
CA TYR A 207 -3.05 -10.16 -5.90
C TYR A 207 -1.79 -9.77 -5.13
N LYS A 208 -1.41 -10.55 -4.11
CA LYS A 208 -0.19 -10.31 -3.35
C LYS A 208 1.06 -10.41 -4.24
N ASP A 209 1.16 -11.46 -5.05
CA ASP A 209 2.28 -11.68 -5.95
C ASP A 209 2.36 -10.58 -7.02
N LYS A 210 1.22 -10.20 -7.60
CA LYS A 210 1.12 -9.06 -8.53
C LYS A 210 1.61 -7.76 -7.88
N PHE A 211 1.16 -7.47 -6.67
CA PHE A 211 1.55 -6.25 -5.95
C PHE A 211 3.03 -6.26 -5.58
N GLU A 212 3.56 -7.39 -5.14
CA GLU A 212 4.98 -7.52 -4.80
C GLU A 212 5.88 -7.35 -6.04
N ASN A 213 5.46 -7.92 -7.18
CA ASN A 213 6.16 -7.75 -8.45
C ASN A 213 6.11 -6.30 -8.93
N LEU A 214 4.93 -5.66 -8.87
CA LEU A 214 4.78 -4.24 -9.20
C LEU A 214 5.67 -3.36 -8.31
N TYR A 215 5.68 -3.62 -7.00
CA TYR A 215 6.52 -2.89 -6.05
C TYR A 215 8.01 -3.06 -6.38
N LYS A 216 8.46 -4.29 -6.64
CA LYS A 216 9.85 -4.56 -7.05
C LYS A 216 10.21 -3.84 -8.34
N GLU A 217 9.36 -3.93 -9.36
CA GLU A 217 9.56 -3.26 -10.64
C GLU A 217 9.70 -1.74 -10.47
N LYS A 218 8.75 -1.12 -9.76
CA LYS A 218 8.74 0.34 -9.56
C LYS A 218 9.88 0.81 -8.66
N ASN A 219 10.22 0.05 -7.63
CA ASN A 219 11.36 0.37 -6.78
C ASN A 219 12.68 0.29 -7.59
N ASN A 220 12.81 -0.70 -8.47
CA ASN A 220 13.96 -0.78 -9.38
C ASN A 220 13.99 0.41 -10.35
N GLU A 221 12.87 0.75 -10.97
CA GLU A 221 12.76 1.91 -11.87
C GLU A 221 13.13 3.22 -11.15
N ILE A 222 12.63 3.43 -9.92
CA ILE A 222 12.99 4.58 -9.08
C ILE A 222 14.49 4.58 -8.77
N ASN A 223 15.05 3.44 -8.36
CA ASN A 223 16.49 3.33 -8.04
C ASN A 223 17.39 3.52 -9.26
N GLU A 224 16.91 3.21 -10.47
CA GLU A 224 17.63 3.47 -11.71
C GLU A 224 17.56 4.94 -12.15
N LEU A 225 16.40 5.58 -11.94
CA LEU A 225 16.14 6.97 -12.32
C LEU A 225 16.72 7.98 -11.32
N LEU A 226 16.75 7.66 -10.02
CA LEU A 226 17.17 8.56 -8.95
C LEU A 226 18.61 9.09 -9.11
N PRO A 227 19.64 8.27 -9.43
CA PRO A 227 20.99 8.76 -9.67
C PRO A 227 21.06 9.76 -10.84
N GLY A 228 20.30 9.50 -11.91
CA GLY A 228 20.22 10.38 -13.07
C GLY A 228 19.48 11.69 -12.76
N ALA A 229 18.39 11.62 -12.00
CA ALA A 229 17.62 12.80 -11.58
C ALA A 229 18.42 13.70 -10.61
N THR A 230 19.10 13.12 -9.63
CA THR A 230 19.97 13.84 -8.69
C THR A 230 21.13 14.49 -9.42
N SER A 231 21.79 13.77 -10.33
CA SER A 231 22.89 14.34 -11.11
C SER A 231 22.42 15.46 -12.04
N LYS A 232 21.24 15.33 -12.66
CA LYS A 232 20.62 16.43 -13.44
C LYS A 232 20.28 17.64 -12.56
N GLY A 233 19.80 17.42 -11.35
CA GLY A 233 19.54 18.48 -10.37
C GLY A 233 20.81 19.22 -9.97
N LEU A 234 21.88 18.49 -9.64
CA LEU A 234 23.19 19.05 -9.31
C LEU A 234 23.80 19.81 -10.51
N ALA A 235 23.67 19.29 -11.73
CA ALA A 235 24.12 19.97 -12.94
C ALA A 235 23.46 21.33 -13.12
N ASN A 236 22.16 21.44 -12.85
CA ASN A 236 21.44 22.71 -12.92
C ASN A 236 21.90 23.68 -11.82
N ALA A 237 22.06 23.22 -10.58
CA ALA A 237 22.57 24.06 -9.50
C ALA A 237 23.98 24.62 -9.82
N TYR A 238 24.89 23.79 -10.36
CA TYR A 238 26.20 24.26 -10.78
C TYR A 238 26.16 25.18 -12.00
N LYS A 239 25.17 25.02 -12.89
CA LYS A 239 24.96 25.94 -14.00
C LYS A 239 24.57 27.33 -13.47
N ASP A 240 23.65 27.39 -12.53
CA ASP A 240 23.17 28.65 -11.94
C ASP A 240 24.31 29.38 -11.20
N GLU A 241 25.10 28.67 -10.40
CA GLU A 241 26.31 29.19 -9.74
C GLU A 241 27.33 29.73 -10.75
N LYS A 242 27.62 28.98 -11.81
CA LYS A 242 28.51 29.43 -12.88
C LYS A 242 28.01 30.72 -13.54
N GLU A 243 26.71 30.81 -13.81
CA GLU A 243 26.11 32.00 -14.41
C GLU A 243 26.18 33.21 -13.48
N ASP A 244 26.04 33.01 -12.16
CA ASP A 244 26.23 34.07 -11.17
C ASP A 244 27.69 34.57 -11.16
N MET A 245 28.66 33.66 -11.12
CA MET A 245 30.08 34.02 -11.23
C MET A 245 30.39 34.78 -12.53
N GLN A 246 29.76 34.39 -13.65
CA GLN A 246 29.90 35.11 -14.92
C GLN A 246 29.31 36.53 -14.89
N LYS A 247 28.21 36.75 -14.17
CA LYS A 247 27.69 38.10 -13.92
C LYS A 247 28.67 38.93 -13.11
N ASN A 248 29.27 38.36 -12.06
CA ASN A 248 30.28 39.02 -11.24
C ASN A 248 31.54 39.38 -12.05
N ILE A 249 32.00 38.50 -12.95
CA ILE A 249 33.08 38.82 -13.91
C ILE A 249 32.72 40.04 -14.76
N LYS A 250 31.49 40.10 -15.31
CA LYS A 250 31.05 41.24 -16.11
C LYS A 250 31.03 42.53 -15.29
N TRP A 251 30.52 42.47 -14.06
CA TRP A 251 30.52 43.61 -13.14
C TRP A 251 31.94 44.13 -12.88
N TRP A 252 32.88 43.26 -12.51
CA TRP A 252 34.26 43.66 -12.25
C TRP A 252 35.00 44.13 -13.51
N ASN A 253 34.66 43.61 -14.69
CA ASN A 253 35.17 44.15 -15.95
C ASN A 253 34.70 45.59 -16.17
N TYR A 254 33.46 45.94 -15.82
CA TYR A 254 33.02 47.34 -15.89
C TYR A 254 33.79 48.23 -14.90
N VAL A 255 34.07 47.73 -13.69
CA VAL A 255 34.90 48.46 -12.72
C VAL A 255 36.33 48.67 -13.25
N PHE A 256 36.92 47.65 -13.88
CA PHE A 256 38.25 47.72 -14.50
C PHE A 256 38.30 48.74 -15.65
N VAL A 257 37.33 48.70 -16.56
CA VAL A 257 37.25 49.67 -17.66
C VAL A 257 37.01 51.07 -17.10
N GLY A 258 36.14 51.21 -16.11
CA GLY A 258 35.86 52.48 -15.43
C GLY A 258 37.11 53.08 -14.78
N SER A 259 37.92 52.28 -14.09
CA SER A 259 39.17 52.77 -13.49
C SER A 259 40.16 53.24 -14.56
N ILE A 260 40.32 52.50 -15.65
CA ILE A 260 41.18 52.94 -16.78
C ILE A 260 40.69 54.26 -17.38
N VAL A 261 39.38 54.43 -17.58
CA VAL A 261 38.82 55.67 -18.12
C VAL A 261 39.09 56.85 -17.18
N VAL A 262 38.90 56.66 -15.86
CA VAL A 262 39.21 57.70 -14.86
C VAL A 262 40.71 58.05 -14.87
N PHE A 263 41.59 57.05 -15.00
CA PHE A 263 43.03 57.29 -15.14
C PHE A 263 43.36 58.17 -16.34
N ILE A 264 42.81 57.84 -17.51
CA ILE A 264 43.03 58.59 -18.75
C ILE A 264 42.50 60.02 -18.62
N LEU A 265 41.29 60.20 -18.08
CA LEU A 265 40.70 61.53 -17.88
C LEU A 265 41.52 62.38 -16.89
N ALA A 266 41.94 61.80 -15.76
CA ALA A 266 42.80 62.49 -14.79
C ALA A 266 44.14 62.90 -15.42
N PHE A 267 44.73 62.04 -16.25
CA PHE A 267 45.96 62.34 -16.97
C PHE A 267 45.77 63.44 -18.04
N LEU A 268 44.66 63.42 -18.79
CA LEU A 268 44.33 64.46 -19.76
C LEU A 268 44.09 65.82 -19.10
N VAL A 269 43.35 65.86 -18.00
CA VAL A 269 43.13 67.09 -17.21
C VAL A 269 44.48 67.64 -16.73
N TYR A 270 45.32 66.79 -16.16
CA TYR A 270 46.67 67.17 -15.74
C TYR A 270 47.50 67.74 -16.92
N PHE A 271 47.46 67.08 -18.07
CA PHE A 271 48.17 67.51 -19.27
C PHE A 271 47.70 68.88 -19.76
N ILE A 272 46.39 69.14 -19.77
CA ILE A 272 45.82 70.44 -20.14
C ILE A 272 46.25 71.54 -19.15
N PHE A 273 46.11 71.31 -17.83
CA PHE A 273 46.53 72.29 -16.81
C PHE A 273 48.02 72.63 -16.89
N SER A 274 48.86 71.68 -17.31
CA SER A 274 50.29 71.91 -17.50
C SER A 274 50.64 72.96 -18.57
N PHE A 275 49.73 73.26 -19.51
CA PHE A 275 49.95 74.29 -20.53
C PHE A 275 49.45 75.69 -20.14
N TYR A 276 48.57 75.80 -19.13
CA TYR A 276 47.88 77.05 -18.79
C TYR A 276 48.44 77.79 -17.56
N GLU A 277 49.11 77.12 -16.62
CA GLU A 277 49.66 77.75 -15.40
C GLU A 277 51.18 77.53 -15.25
N ASN A 278 51.85 78.41 -14.48
CA ASN A 278 53.23 78.24 -14.03
C ASN A 278 53.33 76.95 -13.20
N PHE A 279 53.68 75.87 -13.89
CA PHE A 279 53.67 74.50 -13.40
C PHE A 279 54.47 74.36 -12.09
N THR A 280 53.77 74.06 -10.99
CA THR A 280 54.37 73.82 -9.66
C THR A 280 54.10 72.37 -9.22
N TYR A 281 55.05 71.75 -8.51
CA TYR A 281 54.97 70.36 -8.01
C TYR A 281 53.70 70.06 -7.18
N ILE A 282 53.11 71.09 -6.56
CA ILE A 282 51.86 71.01 -5.78
C ILE A 282 50.66 70.60 -6.65
N ASN A 283 50.65 70.91 -7.95
CA ASN A 283 49.55 70.53 -8.86
C ASN A 283 49.55 69.02 -9.16
N PHE A 284 50.72 68.37 -9.15
CA PHE A 284 50.84 66.92 -9.27
C PHE A 284 50.31 66.19 -8.03
N LEU A 285 50.63 66.71 -6.83
CA LEU A 285 50.14 66.15 -5.56
C LEU A 285 48.60 66.19 -5.44
N ARG A 286 47.91 67.14 -6.10
CA ARG A 286 46.44 67.19 -6.13
C ARG A 286 45.81 66.08 -6.98
N ALA A 287 46.49 65.61 -8.02
CA ALA A 287 46.02 64.50 -8.87
C ALA A 287 46.36 63.11 -8.29
N PHE A 288 47.30 63.06 -7.34
CA PHE A 288 47.80 61.82 -6.75
C PHE A 288 46.72 60.91 -6.14
N PRO A 289 45.72 61.40 -5.38
CA PRO A 289 44.66 60.54 -4.86
C PRO A 289 43.87 59.83 -5.96
N PHE A 290 43.55 60.52 -7.06
CA PHE A 290 42.79 59.94 -8.18
C PHE A 290 43.61 58.88 -8.93
N LEU A 291 44.90 59.12 -9.16
CA LEU A 291 45.80 58.14 -9.77
C LEU A 291 45.97 56.90 -8.88
N PHE A 292 46.13 57.12 -7.57
CA PHE A 292 46.25 56.05 -6.58
C PHE A 292 44.98 55.19 -6.52
N PHE A 293 43.79 55.81 -6.37
CA PHE A 293 42.53 55.07 -6.34
C PHE A 293 42.28 54.33 -7.66
N SER A 294 42.58 54.96 -8.80
CA SER A 294 42.43 54.30 -10.09
C SER A 294 43.34 53.07 -10.24
N GLY A 295 44.63 53.19 -9.88
CA GLY A 295 45.56 52.07 -9.87
C GLY A 295 45.10 50.96 -8.92
N PHE A 296 44.60 51.35 -7.74
CA PHE A 296 44.05 50.44 -6.75
C PHE A 296 42.87 49.63 -7.30
N PHE A 297 41.86 50.30 -7.87
CA PHE A 297 40.68 49.64 -8.44
C PHE A 297 41.03 48.79 -9.66
N THR A 298 42.01 49.19 -10.48
CA THR A 298 42.49 48.41 -11.63
C THR A 298 43.11 47.09 -11.18
N TYR A 299 44.03 47.12 -10.20
CA TYR A 299 44.63 45.90 -9.65
C TYR A 299 43.59 45.04 -8.95
N TYR A 300 42.73 45.64 -8.12
CA TYR A 300 41.75 44.90 -7.35
C TYR A 300 40.71 44.21 -8.24
N SER A 301 40.18 44.93 -9.23
CA SER A 301 39.26 44.34 -10.22
C SER A 301 39.94 43.22 -11.01
N THR A 302 41.21 43.36 -11.40
CA THR A 302 41.98 42.29 -12.06
C THR A 302 42.08 41.03 -11.20
N LYS A 303 42.38 41.17 -9.89
CA LYS A 303 42.40 40.03 -8.96
C LYS A 303 41.03 39.37 -8.86
N GLN A 304 39.97 40.16 -8.68
CA GLN A 304 38.61 39.64 -8.57
C GLN A 304 38.15 38.93 -9.85
N ILE A 305 38.43 39.50 -11.02
CA ILE A 305 38.12 38.87 -12.32
C ILE A 305 38.80 37.50 -12.43
N ALA A 306 40.07 37.38 -12.02
CA ALA A 306 40.81 36.12 -12.05
C ALA A 306 40.19 35.07 -11.11
N GLU A 307 39.81 35.48 -9.91
CA GLU A 307 39.16 34.59 -8.92
C GLU A 307 37.79 34.10 -9.40
N TYR A 308 36.92 35.00 -9.85
CA TYR A 308 35.60 34.61 -10.37
C TYR A 308 35.70 33.77 -11.65
N LYS A 309 36.68 34.03 -12.54
CA LYS A 309 36.94 33.19 -13.72
C LYS A 309 37.30 31.76 -13.31
N ARG A 310 38.14 31.60 -12.29
CA ARG A 310 38.52 30.28 -11.76
C ARG A 310 37.31 29.57 -11.16
N MET A 311 36.50 30.26 -10.34
CA MET A 311 35.27 29.68 -9.80
C MET A 311 34.28 29.25 -10.89
N ALA A 312 34.07 30.09 -11.90
CA ALA A 312 33.21 29.76 -13.04
C ALA A 312 33.71 28.51 -13.79
N SER A 313 35.03 28.36 -13.95
CA SER A 313 35.64 27.17 -14.56
C SER A 313 35.40 25.91 -13.72
N GLU A 314 35.54 26.01 -12.39
CA GLU A 314 35.26 24.91 -11.46
C GLU A 314 33.79 24.50 -11.52
N TYR A 315 32.85 25.44 -11.43
CA TYR A 315 31.41 25.14 -11.55
C TYR A 315 31.07 24.57 -12.94
N ALA A 316 31.72 25.04 -14.01
CA ALA A 316 31.55 24.48 -15.34
C ALA A 316 32.08 23.03 -15.47
N TYR A 317 33.15 22.68 -14.74
CA TYR A 317 33.63 21.31 -14.63
C TYR A 317 32.62 20.45 -13.86
N LYS A 318 32.15 20.89 -12.69
CA LYS A 318 31.14 20.18 -11.88
C LYS A 318 29.82 19.99 -12.62
N GLN A 319 29.37 21.00 -13.36
CA GLN A 319 28.19 20.92 -14.23
C GLN A 319 28.37 19.82 -15.29
N ARG A 320 29.46 19.87 -16.07
CA ARG A 320 29.69 18.91 -17.15
C ARG A 320 29.80 17.48 -16.62
N LEU A 321 30.54 17.29 -15.54
CA LEU A 321 30.69 15.99 -14.90
C LEU A 321 29.34 15.37 -14.52
N ASN A 322 28.45 16.16 -13.91
CA ASN A 322 27.10 15.72 -13.55
C ASN A 322 26.20 15.50 -14.78
N GLN A 323 26.30 16.32 -15.82
CA GLN A 323 25.56 16.09 -17.07
C GLN A 323 25.96 14.77 -17.74
N THR A 324 27.24 14.39 -17.67
CA THR A 324 27.77 13.17 -18.29
C THR A 324 27.70 11.94 -17.38
N TYR A 325 27.41 12.11 -16.09
CA TYR A 325 27.46 11.02 -15.10
C TYR A 325 26.62 9.81 -15.51
N LYS A 326 25.38 10.04 -15.96
CA LYS A 326 24.49 8.93 -16.34
C LYS A 326 25.02 8.13 -17.54
N GLY A 327 25.67 8.80 -18.50
CA GLY A 327 26.29 8.15 -19.65
C GLY A 327 27.46 7.25 -19.24
N TYR A 328 28.34 7.75 -18.38
CA TYR A 328 29.46 6.96 -17.85
C TYR A 328 28.99 5.84 -16.92
N GLU A 329 28.00 6.11 -16.06
CA GLU A 329 27.39 5.10 -15.19
C GLU A 329 26.85 3.93 -16.01
N THR A 330 26.13 4.20 -17.09
CA THR A 330 25.58 3.17 -17.98
C THR A 330 26.69 2.36 -18.66
N GLN A 331 27.68 2.99 -19.29
CA GLN A 331 28.77 2.29 -19.99
C GLN A 331 29.63 1.42 -19.04
N ILE A 332 29.88 1.92 -17.82
CA ILE A 332 30.65 1.19 -16.81
C ILE A 332 29.86 -0.01 -16.27
N LYS A 333 28.53 0.14 -16.07
CA LYS A 333 27.65 -0.98 -15.71
C LYS A 333 27.65 -2.06 -16.79
N GLU A 334 27.57 -1.67 -18.06
CA GLU A 334 27.63 -2.62 -19.20
C GLU A 334 28.96 -3.38 -19.29
N THR A 335 30.07 -2.73 -18.92
CA THR A 335 31.41 -3.34 -18.93
C THR A 335 31.68 -4.20 -17.67
N ASN A 336 30.82 -4.11 -16.65
CA ASN A 336 30.93 -4.82 -15.37
C ASN A 336 32.29 -4.68 -14.66
N ASN A 337 32.98 -3.55 -14.88
CA ASN A 337 34.31 -3.27 -14.34
C ASN A 337 34.21 -2.44 -13.05
N GLU A 338 34.36 -3.10 -11.90
CA GLU A 338 34.31 -2.46 -10.57
C GLU A 338 35.42 -1.42 -10.34
N GLU A 339 36.56 -1.53 -11.01
CA GLU A 339 37.63 -0.54 -10.88
C GLU A 339 37.20 0.81 -11.48
N LEU A 340 36.63 0.79 -12.69
CA LEU A 340 36.12 1.99 -13.37
C LEU A 340 34.97 2.64 -12.59
N LYS A 341 34.09 1.82 -11.98
CA LYS A 341 33.01 2.30 -11.13
C LYS A 341 33.53 3.04 -9.90
N ASN A 342 34.51 2.45 -9.20
CA ASN A 342 35.15 3.09 -8.05
C ASN A 342 35.90 4.37 -8.43
N GLN A 343 36.54 4.40 -9.61
CA GLN A 343 37.17 5.61 -10.13
C GLN A 343 36.14 6.71 -10.42
N LEU A 344 35.00 6.39 -11.05
CA LEU A 344 33.93 7.37 -11.31
C LEU A 344 33.38 7.96 -10.00
N LEU A 345 33.10 7.11 -9.00
CA LEU A 345 32.64 7.56 -7.68
C LEU A 345 33.69 8.46 -7.00
N LYS A 346 34.97 8.10 -7.09
CA LYS A 346 36.07 8.91 -6.55
C LYS A 346 36.18 10.27 -7.23
N ILE A 347 36.00 10.34 -8.55
CA ILE A 347 35.98 11.61 -9.30
C ILE A 347 34.79 12.48 -8.88
N MET A 348 33.60 11.89 -8.73
CA MET A 348 32.41 12.60 -8.25
C MET A 348 32.58 13.11 -6.81
N LEU A 349 33.14 12.29 -5.92
CA LEU A 349 33.40 12.64 -4.53
C LEU A 349 34.44 13.77 -4.41
N ASN A 350 35.59 13.63 -5.09
CA ASN A 350 36.62 14.67 -5.13
C ASN A 350 36.07 15.97 -5.71
N SER A 351 35.23 15.89 -6.74
CA SER A 351 34.55 17.05 -7.32
C SER A 351 33.60 17.71 -6.31
N ALA A 352 32.88 16.95 -5.49
CA ALA A 352 32.02 17.51 -4.45
C ALA A 352 32.82 18.14 -3.29
N GLU A 353 33.91 17.50 -2.87
CA GLU A 353 34.76 17.93 -1.74
C GLU A 353 35.58 19.20 -2.03
N ASN A 354 35.99 19.38 -3.29
CA ASN A 354 36.73 20.56 -3.74
C ASN A 354 35.83 21.80 -3.73
N ASN A 355 35.78 22.49 -2.59
CA ASN A 355 35.04 23.74 -2.44
C ASN A 355 35.78 24.89 -3.16
N PRO A 356 35.17 25.57 -4.15
CA PRO A 356 35.77 26.74 -4.82
C PRO A 356 36.19 27.85 -3.84
N SER A 357 35.59 27.91 -2.65
CA SER A 357 35.94 28.88 -1.61
C SER A 357 37.28 28.58 -0.91
N LYS A 358 37.81 27.36 -0.98
CA LYS A 358 39.14 27.04 -0.45
C LYS A 358 40.26 27.67 -1.28
N VAL A 359 39.95 28.09 -2.51
CA VAL A 359 40.91 28.69 -3.44
C VAL A 359 40.87 30.22 -3.39
N LEU A 360 39.79 30.82 -2.87
CA LEU A 360 39.83 32.22 -2.42
C LEU A 360 40.97 32.30 -1.40
N ASP A 361 41.94 33.19 -1.64
CA ASP A 361 43.16 33.29 -0.84
C ASP A 361 42.83 33.21 0.66
N LYS A 362 43.55 32.33 1.36
CA LYS A 362 43.49 32.23 2.82
C LYS A 362 43.79 33.63 3.39
N LYS A 363 42.79 34.21 4.04
CA LYS A 363 42.67 35.59 4.52
C LYS A 363 42.27 36.55 3.41
N GLY A 364 41.18 37.28 3.65
CA GLY A 364 40.88 38.53 2.96
C GLY A 364 42.01 39.53 3.22
N GLU A 365 43.11 39.39 2.50
CA GLU A 365 44.16 40.38 2.45
C GLU A 365 43.52 41.66 1.95
N ILE A 366 43.51 42.68 2.81
CA ILE A 366 43.06 44.01 2.43
C ILE A 366 43.99 44.42 1.28
N PRO A 367 43.47 44.61 0.04
CA PRO A 367 44.30 44.78 -1.14
C PRO A 367 45.27 45.96 -1.02
N SER A 368 44.93 46.94 -0.18
CA SER A 368 45.76 48.11 0.09
C SER A 368 47.07 47.73 0.76
N LEU A 369 47.10 46.73 1.65
CA LEU A 369 48.31 46.30 2.35
C LEU A 369 49.30 45.64 1.38
N SER A 370 48.83 44.67 0.58
CA SER A 370 49.66 43.96 -0.41
C SER A 370 50.22 44.88 -1.50
N MET A 371 49.47 45.93 -1.84
CA MET A 371 49.86 46.91 -2.85
C MET A 371 50.86 47.91 -2.27
N ILE A 372 50.68 48.33 -1.02
CA ILE A 372 51.65 49.14 -0.27
C ILE A 372 52.96 48.37 -0.06
N GLU A 373 52.91 47.08 0.28
CA GLU A 373 54.10 46.22 0.41
C GLU A 373 54.85 46.08 -0.91
N LYS A 374 54.16 45.77 -2.01
CA LYS A 374 54.79 45.71 -3.34
C LYS A 374 55.36 47.06 -3.79
N ILE A 375 54.70 48.17 -3.48
CA ILE A 375 55.22 49.52 -3.79
C ILE A 375 56.45 49.84 -2.92
N LEU A 376 56.44 49.45 -1.64
CA LEU A 376 57.59 49.57 -0.73
C LEU A 376 58.78 48.75 -1.22
N ASP A 377 58.56 47.55 -1.74
CA ASP A 377 59.61 46.69 -2.30
C ASP A 377 60.20 47.22 -3.61
N ILE A 378 59.41 47.97 -4.39
CA ILE A 378 59.83 48.58 -5.67
C ILE A 378 60.52 49.95 -5.45
N LEU A 379 60.33 50.59 -4.30
CA LEU A 379 60.94 51.89 -4.00
C LEU A 379 62.45 51.72 -3.71
N PRO A 380 63.35 52.37 -4.46
CA PRO A 380 64.79 52.28 -4.25
C PRO A 380 65.20 53.07 -2.99
N PHE A 381 65.02 52.45 -1.83
CA PHE A 381 65.24 53.02 -0.49
C PHE A 381 66.63 53.66 -0.36
N ASP A 382 67.64 53.07 -0.99
CA ASP A 382 69.01 53.58 -1.02
C ASP A 382 69.16 54.91 -1.78
N THR A 383 68.39 55.13 -2.86
CA THR A 383 68.40 56.41 -3.57
C THR A 383 67.66 57.50 -2.83
N LEU A 384 66.57 57.18 -2.13
CA LEU A 384 65.85 58.13 -1.26
C LEU A 384 66.71 58.55 -0.07
N LYS A 385 67.45 57.62 0.53
CA LYS A 385 68.40 57.90 1.61
C LYS A 385 69.59 58.74 1.13
N ARG A 386 70.11 58.47 -0.08
CA ARG A 386 71.14 59.31 -0.74
C ARG A 386 70.64 60.73 -1.06
N LEU A 387 69.39 60.87 -1.49
CA LEU A 387 68.75 62.17 -1.74
C LEU A 387 68.58 62.95 -0.45
N GLN A 388 68.11 62.30 0.63
CA GLN A 388 67.99 62.91 1.95
C GLN A 388 69.36 63.39 2.47
N TYR A 389 70.41 62.58 2.31
CA TYR A 389 71.76 62.94 2.74
C TYR A 389 72.31 64.14 1.93
N LYS A 390 72.15 64.13 0.61
CA LYS A 390 72.55 65.25 -0.28
C LYS A 390 71.77 66.53 -0.01
N ILE A 391 70.49 66.44 0.36
CA ILE A 391 69.67 67.61 0.71
C ILE A 391 70.13 68.16 2.06
N LYS A 392 70.42 67.29 3.04
CA LYS A 392 70.90 67.71 4.37
C LYS A 392 72.28 68.38 4.30
N GLU A 393 73.20 67.81 3.51
CA GLU A 393 74.55 68.36 3.27
C GLU A 393 74.54 69.72 2.54
N LYS A 394 73.47 70.01 1.78
CA LYS A 394 73.29 71.28 1.06
C LYS A 394 72.53 72.34 1.87
N ILE A 395 71.94 71.96 3.00
CA ILE A 395 71.26 72.85 3.96
C ILE A 395 72.20 73.20 5.12
N GLU A 396 73.20 72.37 5.41
CA GLU A 396 74.21 72.59 6.46
C GLU A 396 75.50 73.29 5.93
N LYS A 397 75.50 73.79 4.69
CA LYS A 397 76.47 74.77 4.14
C LYS A 397 75.73 76.03 3.77
#